data_AF-A0A5C6M3I5-F1
#
_entry.id   AF-A0A5C6M3I5-F1
#
_cell.length_a   1.000
_cell.length_b   1.000
_cell.length_c   1.000
_cell.angle_alpha   90.00
_cell.angle_beta   90.00
_cell.angle_gamma   90.00
#
_symmetry.space_group_name_H-M   'P 1'
#
loop_
_entity.id
_entity.type
_entity.pdbx_description
1 polymer ?
#
loop_
_entity_poly.entity_id
_entity_poly.type
_entity_poly.pdbx_seq_one_letter_code
_entity_poly.pdbx_strand_id
1 'polypeptide(L)'
;MFDLTDSQNPILQPELSQWRCEPWRPTNTELQQLRQSARRSLVTAALRYTSALPWHSDSSADWLTGDPDSCPVVLTGHQPVVFHPGLAFKYQVTEQFAASIGAIAVAVQIDTDEGDAGQFPVPAAVDEETVAGGGLWQALTQRRATWTAAAGGAPGLLGTGQLGSVEQRRLTAQQVQRWLTTTGCRSAATSFECVAGWYRQLPESGMSAAVANTAVRRRGGIGSRLLELPLSWICGLPEVVRFLCGVLRRAEDFFGAYNQALQGFRQQHGIRNAANPFPDLHRAAGVDGERYELPLWLVDLPGGQRSVVWLWHRDGQRWLGTESGVEVELCAGLEAESLLSLRWKGQQLVPRGGLISALLR
;
A
#
# COMPACT_ATOMS: atom_id res chain seq x y z
N MET A 1 -15.71 -15.61 9.18
CA MET A 1 -14.26 -15.90 9.11
C MET A 1 -14.11 -17.07 8.15
N PHE A 2 -13.21 -17.02 7.17
CA PHE A 2 -13.03 -18.16 6.26
C PHE A 2 -12.45 -19.33 7.06
N ASP A 3 -13.02 -20.53 6.91
CA ASP A 3 -12.40 -21.72 7.46
C ASP A 3 -11.23 -22.11 6.54
N LEU A 4 -10.04 -21.69 6.96
CA LEU A 4 -8.80 -21.95 6.24
C LEU A 4 -8.12 -23.24 6.74
N THR A 5 -8.75 -23.98 7.66
CA THR A 5 -8.27 -25.28 8.14
C THR A 5 -8.77 -26.44 7.29
N ASP A 6 -9.68 -26.18 6.35
CA ASP A 6 -10.19 -27.17 5.40
C ASP A 6 -9.14 -27.51 4.33
N SER A 7 -8.44 -28.63 4.53
CA SER A 7 -7.47 -29.21 3.58
C SER A 7 -8.09 -29.59 2.23
N GLN A 8 -9.42 -29.71 2.15
CA GLN A 8 -10.13 -30.00 0.90
C GLN A 8 -10.49 -28.74 0.10
N ASN A 9 -10.24 -27.54 0.63
CA ASN A 9 -10.50 -26.30 -0.09
C ASN A 9 -9.56 -26.18 -1.30
N PRO A 10 -10.08 -26.22 -2.55
CA PRO A 10 -9.24 -26.21 -3.75
C PRO A 10 -8.44 -24.91 -3.92
N ILE A 11 -8.84 -23.82 -3.25
CA ILE A 11 -8.12 -22.53 -3.26
C ILE A 11 -6.81 -22.61 -2.44
N LEU A 12 -6.73 -23.53 -1.48
CA LEU A 12 -5.59 -23.71 -0.58
C LEU A 12 -4.71 -24.91 -0.97
N GLN A 13 -4.74 -25.32 -2.25
CA GLN A 13 -3.90 -26.38 -2.81
C GLN A 13 -2.68 -25.77 -3.55
N PRO A 14 -1.44 -26.20 -3.25
CA PRO A 14 -1.06 -27.17 -2.22
C PRO A 14 -1.29 -26.61 -0.81
N GLU A 15 -1.46 -27.48 0.19
CA GLU A 15 -1.67 -27.07 1.59
C GLU A 15 -0.60 -26.05 2.03
N LEU A 16 -0.98 -25.09 2.88
CA LEU A 16 -0.06 -24.04 3.36
C LEU A 16 1.22 -24.61 4.02
N SER A 17 1.14 -25.80 4.61
CA SER A 17 2.26 -26.56 5.19
C SER A 17 3.31 -26.97 4.15
N GLN A 18 2.92 -27.09 2.88
CA GLN A 18 3.78 -27.52 1.77
C GLN A 18 4.45 -26.33 1.07
N TRP A 19 4.06 -25.10 1.40
CA TRP A 19 4.64 -23.89 0.82
C TRP A 19 6.05 -23.70 1.34
N ARG A 20 7.01 -23.52 0.44
CA ARG A 20 8.43 -23.34 0.80
C ARG A 20 8.80 -21.87 0.85
N CYS A 21 9.44 -21.46 1.95
CA CYS A 21 10.12 -20.17 2.03
C CYS A 21 11.59 -20.39 1.64
N GLU A 22 11.94 -20.21 0.38
CA GLU A 22 13.33 -20.22 -0.06
C GLU A 22 13.95 -18.84 0.14
N PRO A 23 14.96 -18.70 1.03
CA PRO A 23 15.57 -17.41 1.28
C PRO A 23 16.39 -17.00 0.06
N TRP A 24 15.92 -15.99 -0.67
CA TRP A 24 16.75 -15.35 -1.69
C TRP A 24 17.88 -14.56 -1.01
N ARG A 25 19.11 -14.72 -1.52
CA ARG A 25 20.30 -14.00 -1.06
C ARG A 25 21.00 -13.37 -2.26
N PRO A 26 21.18 -12.03 -2.30
CA PRO A 26 21.94 -11.40 -3.36
C PRO A 26 23.40 -11.85 -3.29
N THR A 27 24.06 -12.04 -4.43
CA THR A 27 25.48 -12.43 -4.48
C THR A 27 26.41 -11.34 -3.96
N ASN A 28 26.01 -10.08 -4.08
CA ASN A 28 26.77 -8.93 -3.61
C ASN A 28 26.73 -8.80 -2.07
N THR A 29 27.91 -8.84 -1.43
CA THR A 29 28.06 -8.79 0.03
C THR A 29 27.54 -7.49 0.65
N GLU A 30 27.76 -6.34 0.01
CA GLU A 30 27.27 -5.06 0.52
C GLU A 30 25.73 -5.02 0.51
N LEU A 31 25.10 -5.56 -0.53
CA LEU A 31 23.65 -5.66 -0.63
C LEU A 31 23.09 -6.66 0.40
N GLN A 32 23.81 -7.75 0.70
CA GLN A 32 23.43 -8.66 1.78
C GLN A 32 23.46 -7.95 3.15
N GLN A 33 24.52 -7.21 3.44
CA GLN A 33 24.64 -6.43 4.68
C GLN A 33 23.55 -5.35 4.78
N LEU A 34 23.31 -4.62 3.68
CA LEU A 34 22.26 -3.61 3.60
C LEU A 34 20.88 -4.22 3.85
N ARG A 35 20.59 -5.36 3.23
CA ARG A 35 19.34 -6.10 3.43
C ARG A 35 19.18 -6.57 4.87
N GLN A 36 20.23 -7.07 5.51
CA GLN A 36 20.17 -7.51 6.90
C GLN A 36 19.89 -6.34 7.85
N SER A 37 20.54 -5.19 7.64
CA SER A 37 20.24 -3.96 8.37
C SER A 37 18.79 -3.52 8.14
N ALA A 38 18.33 -3.50 6.88
CA ALA A 38 16.98 -3.11 6.51
C ALA A 38 15.91 -4.00 7.17
N ARG A 39 16.16 -5.31 7.30
CA ARG A 39 15.27 -6.24 8.00
C ARG A 39 15.09 -5.87 9.47
N ARG A 40 16.19 -5.57 10.18
CA ARG A 40 16.15 -5.13 11.59
C ARG A 40 15.36 -3.82 11.72
N SER A 41 15.66 -2.84 10.86
CA SER A 41 14.99 -1.54 10.85
C SER A 41 13.51 -1.65 10.52
N LEU A 42 13.14 -2.48 9.53
CA LEU A 42 11.76 -2.78 9.15
C LEU A 42 10.96 -3.35 10.31
N VAL A 43 11.47 -4.42 10.94
CA VAL A 43 10.76 -5.10 12.04
C VAL A 43 10.63 -4.16 13.25
N THR A 44 11.68 -3.42 13.58
CA THR A 44 11.65 -2.42 14.67
C THR A 44 10.64 -1.31 14.40
N ALA A 45 10.62 -0.76 13.19
CA ALA A 45 9.68 0.29 12.80
C ALA A 45 8.24 -0.23 12.77
N ALA A 46 8.01 -1.43 12.24
CA ALA A 46 6.70 -2.06 12.18
C ALA A 46 6.15 -2.37 13.57
N LEU A 47 7.00 -2.85 14.49
CA LEU A 47 6.62 -3.04 15.91
C LEU A 47 6.17 -1.72 16.53
N ARG A 48 6.98 -0.66 16.41
CA ARG A 48 6.66 0.67 16.96
C ARG A 48 5.35 1.22 16.39
N TYR A 49 5.18 1.14 15.07
CA TYR A 49 3.96 1.61 14.41
C TYR A 49 2.74 0.81 14.87
N THR A 50 2.84 -0.52 14.93
CA THR A 50 1.73 -1.41 15.34
C THR A 50 1.34 -1.17 16.80
N SER A 51 2.31 -0.98 17.69
CA SER A 51 2.06 -0.63 19.10
C SER A 51 1.40 0.73 19.29
N ALA A 52 1.55 1.65 18.35
CA ALA A 52 0.91 2.96 18.41
C ALA A 52 -0.56 2.94 17.91
N LEU A 53 -1.04 1.83 17.34
CA LEU A 53 -2.39 1.73 16.84
C LEU A 53 -3.44 1.68 17.97
N PRO A 54 -4.66 2.21 17.73
CA PRO A 54 -5.78 2.05 18.64
C PRO A 54 -6.11 0.58 18.92
N TRP A 55 -6.58 0.30 20.14
CA TRP A 55 -6.98 -1.03 20.60
C TRP A 55 -5.91 -2.12 20.46
N HIS A 56 -4.63 -1.76 20.44
CA HIS A 56 -3.58 -2.76 20.62
C HIS A 56 -3.75 -3.42 21.99
N SER A 57 -3.60 -4.75 22.07
CA SER A 57 -3.45 -5.43 23.34
C SER A 57 -1.99 -5.32 23.79
N ASP A 58 -1.76 -5.04 25.07
CA ASP A 58 -0.40 -4.99 25.64
C ASP A 58 0.34 -6.34 25.53
N SER A 59 -0.36 -7.45 25.27
CA SER A 59 0.26 -8.72 24.94
C SER A 59 0.74 -8.75 23.48
N SER A 60 1.93 -8.22 23.25
CA SER A 60 2.73 -8.47 22.03
C SER A 60 3.00 -9.97 21.78
N ALA A 61 2.69 -10.83 22.76
CA ALA A 61 2.87 -12.28 22.73
C ALA A 61 2.19 -12.98 21.54
N ASP A 62 1.12 -12.41 20.98
CA ASP A 62 0.38 -13.03 19.86
C ASP A 62 0.83 -12.55 18.47
N TRP A 63 1.67 -11.51 18.41
CA TRP A 63 2.15 -10.97 17.14
C TRP A 63 3.16 -11.92 16.50
N LEU A 64 3.10 -12.02 15.17
CA LEU A 64 4.05 -12.78 14.37
C LEU A 64 5.33 -11.97 14.21
N THR A 65 6.12 -12.00 15.28
CA THR A 65 7.43 -11.36 15.39
C THR A 65 8.49 -12.39 15.79
N GLY A 66 9.75 -11.99 15.82
CA GLY A 66 10.89 -12.87 16.05
C GLY A 66 12.21 -12.14 15.82
N ASP A 67 13.31 -12.91 15.74
CA ASP A 67 14.62 -12.34 15.45
C ASP A 67 14.76 -12.03 13.94
N PRO A 68 14.87 -10.76 13.52
CA PRO A 68 15.03 -10.39 12.11
C PRO A 68 16.30 -10.95 11.45
N ASP A 69 17.28 -11.43 12.21
CA ASP A 69 18.51 -12.02 11.68
C ASP A 69 18.37 -13.50 11.30
N SER A 70 17.51 -14.24 11.99
CA SER A 70 17.34 -15.69 11.79
C SER A 70 15.98 -16.08 11.24
N CYS A 71 14.90 -15.37 11.59
CA CYS A 71 13.54 -15.72 11.20
C CYS A 71 13.23 -15.24 9.77
N PRO A 72 12.53 -16.03 8.94
CA PRO A 72 11.97 -15.54 7.69
C PRO A 72 11.04 -14.34 7.92
N VAL A 73 10.96 -13.44 6.94
CA VAL A 73 10.01 -12.32 6.96
C VAL A 73 9.03 -12.52 5.80
N VAL A 74 7.76 -12.69 6.12
CA VAL A 74 6.67 -12.76 5.17
C VAL A 74 6.06 -11.37 5.06
N LEU A 75 6.06 -10.82 3.85
CA LEU A 75 5.47 -9.53 3.55
C LEU A 75 4.17 -9.73 2.77
N THR A 76 3.14 -9.00 3.18
CA THR A 76 1.94 -8.77 2.38
C THR A 76 1.70 -7.27 2.32
N GLY A 77 0.78 -6.81 1.49
CA GLY A 77 0.45 -5.40 1.45
C GLY A 77 -0.70 -5.06 0.56
N HIS A 78 -1.27 -3.89 0.79
CA HIS A 78 -2.30 -3.28 -0.05
C HIS A 78 -2.47 -1.80 0.32
N GLN A 79 -3.23 -1.10 -0.50
CA GLN A 79 -3.82 0.19 -0.13
C GLN A 79 -4.63 0.08 1.19
N PRO A 80 -4.52 1.04 2.12
CA PRO A 80 -5.18 1.00 3.43
C PRO A 80 -6.66 1.39 3.38
N VAL A 81 -7.42 0.75 2.49
CA VAL A 81 -8.85 0.98 2.26
C VAL A 81 -9.72 0.16 3.21
N VAL A 82 -11.04 0.41 3.20
CA VAL A 82 -12.00 -0.52 3.83
C VAL A 82 -11.96 -1.86 3.10
N PHE A 83 -11.70 -2.95 3.82
CA PHE A 83 -11.45 -4.26 3.21
C PHE A 83 -12.69 -4.85 2.56
N HIS A 84 -12.55 -5.27 1.30
CA HIS A 84 -13.45 -6.23 0.67
C HIS A 84 -13.03 -7.68 1.03
N PRO A 85 -13.87 -8.69 0.78
CA PRO A 85 -13.61 -10.08 1.20
C PRO A 85 -12.28 -10.65 0.68
N GLY A 86 -11.86 -10.30 -0.53
CA GLY A 86 -10.58 -10.74 -1.11
C GLY A 86 -9.35 -10.23 -0.33
N LEU A 87 -9.39 -9.00 0.18
CA LEU A 87 -8.32 -8.48 1.05
C LEU A 87 -8.33 -9.16 2.41
N ALA A 88 -9.51 -9.38 2.99
CA ALA A 88 -9.63 -10.11 4.24
C ALA A 88 -9.03 -11.51 4.13
N PHE A 89 -9.39 -12.24 3.07
CA PHE A 89 -8.82 -13.55 2.76
C PHE A 89 -7.30 -13.51 2.62
N LYS A 90 -6.75 -12.58 1.81
CA LYS A 90 -5.29 -12.44 1.63
C LYS A 90 -4.54 -12.26 2.95
N TYR A 91 -5.06 -11.41 3.84
CA TYR A 91 -4.42 -11.14 5.12
C TYR A 91 -4.51 -12.34 6.07
N GLN A 92 -5.64 -13.04 6.09
CA GLN A 92 -5.81 -14.24 6.92
C GLN A 92 -4.91 -15.39 6.45
N VAL A 93 -4.81 -15.62 5.14
CA VAL A 93 -3.89 -16.62 4.58
C VAL A 93 -2.44 -16.27 4.89
N THR A 94 -2.05 -14.99 4.75
CA THR A 94 -0.69 -14.54 5.09
C THR A 94 -0.39 -14.79 6.58
N GLU A 95 -1.32 -14.44 7.46
CA GLU A 95 -1.17 -14.62 8.89
C GLU A 95 -1.00 -16.10 9.26
N GLN A 96 -1.84 -16.98 8.71
CA GLN A 96 -1.76 -18.41 8.99
C GLN A 96 -0.50 -19.05 8.41
N PHE A 97 -0.11 -18.67 7.19
CA PHE A 97 1.12 -19.16 6.59
C PHE A 97 2.35 -18.73 7.40
N ALA A 98 2.44 -17.46 7.79
CA ALA A 98 3.55 -16.99 8.61
C ALA A 98 3.57 -17.67 9.99
N ALA A 99 2.40 -17.91 10.59
CA ALA A 99 2.28 -18.65 11.85
C ALA A 99 2.76 -20.10 11.72
N SER A 100 2.43 -20.80 10.63
CA SER A 100 2.77 -22.22 10.45
C SER A 100 4.28 -22.47 10.31
N ILE A 101 5.03 -21.47 9.85
CA ILE A 101 6.49 -21.55 9.68
C ILE A 101 7.28 -20.76 10.73
N GLY A 102 6.61 -20.16 11.72
CA GLY A 102 7.26 -19.32 12.75
C GLY A 102 7.98 -18.08 12.17
N ALA A 103 7.42 -17.49 11.12
CA ALA A 103 7.99 -16.31 10.46
C ALA A 103 7.49 -15.00 11.09
N ILE A 104 8.30 -13.96 10.92
CA ILE A 104 7.88 -12.58 11.14
C ILE A 104 6.92 -12.20 10.00
N ALA A 105 5.81 -11.54 10.30
CA ALA A 105 4.84 -11.15 9.29
C ALA A 105 4.58 -9.64 9.33
N VAL A 106 4.77 -8.95 8.20
CA VAL A 106 4.54 -7.51 8.09
C VAL A 106 3.59 -7.20 6.94
N ALA A 107 2.52 -6.47 7.23
CA ALA A 107 1.63 -5.87 6.27
C ALA A 107 2.09 -4.45 5.93
N VAL A 108 2.51 -4.27 4.67
CA VAL A 108 2.91 -2.98 4.11
C VAL A 108 1.66 -2.24 3.62
N GLN A 109 1.46 -1.03 4.12
CA GLN A 109 0.34 -0.18 3.71
C GLN A 109 0.80 0.70 2.54
N ILE A 110 0.17 0.55 1.38
CA ILE A 110 0.46 1.37 0.19
C ILE A 110 -0.28 2.70 0.33
N ASP A 111 0.23 3.56 1.21
CA ASP A 111 -0.39 4.82 1.64
C ASP A 111 -0.10 5.99 0.70
N THR A 112 0.81 5.80 -0.25
CA THR A 112 1.26 6.79 -1.24
C THR A 112 0.54 6.69 -2.58
N ASP A 113 -0.49 5.85 -2.67
CA ASP A 113 -1.41 5.86 -3.81
C ASP A 113 -2.42 7.00 -3.67
N GLU A 114 -2.89 7.52 -4.79
CA GLU A 114 -3.96 8.52 -4.82
C GLU A 114 -5.31 7.86 -4.60
N GLY A 115 -6.17 8.51 -3.83
CA GLY A 115 -7.53 8.06 -3.60
C GLY A 115 -8.10 8.50 -2.25
N ASP A 116 -9.28 7.97 -1.93
CA ASP A 116 -9.92 8.13 -0.63
C ASP A 116 -9.93 6.80 0.12
N ALA A 117 -9.08 6.66 1.14
CA ALA A 117 -8.99 5.45 1.95
C ALA A 117 -10.29 5.16 2.71
N GLY A 118 -11.07 6.19 3.04
CA GLY A 118 -12.34 6.06 3.76
C GLY A 118 -13.51 5.71 2.84
N GLN A 119 -13.35 5.75 1.51
CA GLN A 119 -14.43 5.51 0.57
C GLN A 119 -14.70 4.01 0.37
N PHE A 120 -15.97 3.62 0.35
CA PHE A 120 -16.38 2.25 0.06
C PHE A 120 -17.75 2.19 -0.63
N PRO A 121 -17.98 1.19 -1.51
CA PRO A 121 -19.26 0.98 -2.17
C PRO A 121 -20.29 0.32 -1.25
N VAL A 122 -21.56 0.69 -1.42
CA VAL A 122 -22.70 0.15 -0.67
C VAL A 122 -23.86 -0.10 -1.65
N PRO A 123 -24.51 -1.27 -1.62
CA PRO A 123 -25.74 -1.50 -2.34
C PRO A 123 -26.84 -0.52 -1.92
N ALA A 124 -27.53 0.07 -2.88
CA ALA A 124 -28.67 0.96 -2.66
C ALA A 124 -29.76 0.71 -3.70
N ALA A 125 -31.00 1.07 -3.38
CA ALA A 125 -32.09 1.05 -4.35
C ALA A 125 -31.87 2.14 -5.42
N VAL A 126 -32.24 1.83 -6.66
CA VAL A 126 -32.37 2.82 -7.74
C VAL A 126 -33.57 3.73 -7.42
N ASP A 127 -33.41 5.04 -7.64
CA ASP A 127 -34.51 5.99 -7.44
C ASP A 127 -35.62 5.72 -8.49
N GLU A 128 -36.89 5.75 -8.06
CA GLU A 128 -38.06 5.28 -8.84
C GLU A 128 -38.19 5.93 -10.24
N GLU A 129 -37.67 7.15 -10.44
CA GLU A 129 -37.68 7.85 -11.73
C GLU A 129 -36.82 7.19 -12.83
N THR A 130 -35.94 6.26 -12.48
CA THR A 130 -34.97 5.68 -13.42
C THR A 130 -35.41 4.33 -14.02
N VAL A 131 -36.53 3.76 -13.56
CA VAL A 131 -36.97 2.42 -13.98
C VAL A 131 -38.00 2.53 -15.11
N ALA A 132 -37.52 2.81 -16.31
CA ALA A 132 -38.29 2.61 -17.53
C ALA A 132 -38.39 1.10 -17.82
N GLY A 133 -39.34 0.42 -17.17
CA GLY A 133 -39.66 -0.99 -17.41
C GLY A 133 -39.80 -1.78 -16.11
N GLY A 134 -41.05 -2.00 -15.70
CA GLY A 134 -41.40 -2.81 -14.53
C GLY A 134 -40.95 -4.26 -14.67
N GLY A 135 -39.76 -4.57 -14.14
CA GLY A 135 -39.31 -5.93 -13.90
C GLY A 135 -39.70 -6.40 -12.50
N LEU A 136 -39.82 -7.72 -12.32
CA LEU A 136 -40.12 -8.40 -11.04
C LEU A 136 -39.03 -8.20 -9.96
N TRP A 137 -37.89 -7.62 -10.30
CA TRP A 137 -36.74 -7.42 -9.42
C TRP A 137 -36.49 -5.93 -9.18
N GLN A 138 -36.35 -5.53 -7.93
CA GLN A 138 -36.00 -4.17 -7.56
C GLN A 138 -34.59 -3.86 -8.10
N ALA A 139 -34.46 -2.86 -8.97
CA ALA A 139 -33.17 -2.50 -9.53
C ALA A 139 -32.25 -1.99 -8.41
N LEU A 140 -31.06 -2.58 -8.31
CA LEU A 140 -30.02 -2.21 -7.36
C LEU A 140 -28.95 -1.39 -8.07
N THR A 141 -28.42 -0.39 -7.36
CA THR A 141 -27.26 0.39 -7.76
C THR A 141 -26.20 0.36 -6.66
N GLN A 142 -25.01 0.88 -6.95
CA GLN A 142 -23.96 1.09 -5.97
C GLN A 142 -23.82 2.58 -5.67
N ARG A 143 -24.00 2.96 -4.41
CA ARG A 143 -23.66 4.29 -3.91
C ARG A 143 -22.33 4.21 -3.16
N ARG A 144 -21.65 5.34 -3.02
CA ARG A 144 -20.39 5.45 -2.27
C ARG A 144 -20.64 6.17 -0.95
N ALA A 145 -20.18 5.56 0.13
CA ALA A 145 -20.06 6.22 1.44
C ALA A 145 -18.57 6.51 1.70
N THR A 146 -18.29 7.45 2.60
CA THR A 146 -16.92 7.71 3.05
C THR A 146 -16.85 7.95 4.55
N TRP A 147 -15.78 7.42 5.15
CA TRP A 147 -15.37 7.75 6.52
C TRP A 147 -14.47 8.99 6.59
N THR A 148 -14.00 9.49 5.45
CA THR A 148 -13.09 10.63 5.38
C THR A 148 -13.85 11.94 5.56
N ALA A 149 -13.25 12.91 6.26
CA ALA A 149 -13.79 14.26 6.33
C ALA A 149 -13.86 14.84 4.91
N ALA A 150 -15.01 15.38 4.51
CA ALA A 150 -15.17 16.00 3.20
C ALA A 150 -14.26 17.26 3.10
N ALA A 151 -13.05 17.09 2.56
CA ALA A 151 -12.26 18.19 2.07
C ALA A 151 -12.78 18.53 0.67
N GLY A 152 -13.18 19.78 0.42
CA GLY A 152 -13.72 20.24 -0.87
C GLY A 152 -12.70 20.29 -2.01
N GLY A 153 -11.91 19.24 -2.22
CA GLY A 153 -10.86 19.15 -3.23
C GLY A 153 -10.66 17.73 -3.79
N ALA A 154 -9.78 17.61 -4.79
CA ALA A 154 -9.40 16.34 -5.42
C ALA A 154 -8.85 15.33 -4.38
N PRO A 155 -9.00 14.01 -4.61
CA PRO A 155 -8.44 13.01 -3.71
C PRO A 155 -6.92 13.17 -3.62
N GLY A 156 -6.41 13.31 -2.40
CA GLY A 156 -4.97 13.28 -2.12
C GLY A 156 -4.44 11.85 -2.03
N LEU A 157 -3.32 11.67 -1.32
CA LEU A 157 -2.78 10.34 -1.02
C LEU A 157 -3.67 9.62 0.00
N LEU A 158 -3.79 8.30 -0.12
CA LEU A 158 -4.56 7.46 0.79
C LEU A 158 -4.14 7.63 2.26
N GLY A 159 -2.84 7.89 2.51
CA GLY A 159 -2.29 8.13 3.83
C GLY A 159 -2.68 9.48 4.46
N THR A 160 -3.07 10.48 3.68
CA THR A 160 -3.29 11.86 4.16
C THR A 160 -4.76 12.17 4.48
N GLY A 161 -5.71 11.39 3.95
CA GLY A 161 -7.15 11.57 4.17
C GLY A 161 -7.52 11.47 5.65
N GLN A 162 -8.06 12.55 6.22
CA GLN A 162 -8.45 12.61 7.63
C GLN A 162 -9.76 11.88 7.89
N LEU A 163 -9.83 11.13 8.99
CA LEU A 163 -11.08 10.53 9.45
C LEU A 163 -12.08 11.64 9.81
N GLY A 164 -13.34 11.47 9.41
CA GLY A 164 -14.43 12.38 9.74
C GLY A 164 -14.73 12.45 11.24
N SER A 165 -15.39 13.53 11.67
CA SER A 165 -15.82 13.71 13.05
C SER A 165 -16.70 12.55 13.53
N VAL A 166 -16.86 12.37 14.85
CA VAL A 166 -17.78 11.34 15.38
C VAL A 166 -19.19 11.55 14.83
N GLU A 167 -19.63 12.80 14.69
CA GLU A 167 -20.94 13.13 14.13
C GLU A 167 -21.05 12.78 12.65
N GLN A 168 -20.05 13.10 11.83
CA GLN A 168 -20.02 12.68 10.41
C GLN A 168 -20.06 11.16 10.29
N ARG A 169 -19.27 10.44 11.08
CA ARG A 169 -19.30 8.97 11.14
C ARG A 169 -20.68 8.45 11.54
N ARG A 170 -21.34 9.07 12.51
CA ARG A 170 -22.71 8.72 12.92
C ARG A 170 -23.70 8.88 11.76
N LEU A 171 -23.65 10.01 11.05
CA LEU A 171 -24.52 10.31 9.91
C LEU A 171 -24.28 9.35 8.74
N THR A 172 -23.01 9.11 8.39
CA THR A 172 -22.63 8.12 7.36
C THR A 172 -23.17 6.74 7.73
N ALA A 173 -22.99 6.31 8.99
CA ALA A 173 -23.49 5.01 9.43
C ALA A 173 -25.01 4.87 9.27
N GLN A 174 -25.77 5.90 9.68
CA GLN A 174 -27.23 5.95 9.53
C GLN A 174 -27.67 5.93 8.06
N GLN A 175 -26.90 6.57 7.17
CA GLN A 175 -27.18 6.55 5.74
C GLN A 175 -26.95 5.15 5.15
N VAL A 176 -25.82 4.52 5.46
CA VAL A 176 -25.49 3.16 5.00
C VAL A 176 -26.51 2.14 5.52
N GLN A 177 -26.91 2.25 6.79
CA GLN A 177 -27.91 1.37 7.38
C GLN A 177 -29.27 1.48 6.66
N ARG A 178 -29.68 2.70 6.28
CA ARG A 178 -30.88 2.91 5.46
C ARG A 178 -30.75 2.23 4.10
N TRP A 179 -29.65 2.44 3.37
CA TRP A 179 -29.43 1.83 2.05
C TRP A 179 -29.43 0.29 2.10
N LEU A 180 -28.77 -0.31 3.09
CA LEU A 180 -28.75 -1.77 3.24
C LEU A 180 -30.12 -2.33 3.64
N THR A 181 -30.89 -1.61 4.44
CA THR A 181 -32.22 -2.07 4.87
C THR A 181 -33.23 -1.99 3.73
N THR A 182 -33.22 -0.91 2.94
CA THR A 182 -34.15 -0.73 1.81
C THR A 182 -33.88 -1.68 0.65
N THR A 183 -32.64 -2.19 0.54
CA THR A 183 -32.25 -3.21 -0.46
C THR A 183 -32.46 -4.65 0.01
N GLY A 184 -33.03 -4.86 1.21
CA GLY A 184 -33.26 -6.19 1.77
C GLY A 184 -32.02 -6.85 2.39
N CYS A 185 -30.86 -6.19 2.40
CA CYS A 185 -29.60 -6.68 2.96
C CYS A 185 -29.53 -6.56 4.49
N ARG A 186 -30.53 -7.08 5.22
CA ARG A 186 -30.67 -6.90 6.68
C ARG A 186 -29.48 -7.43 7.49
N SER A 187 -28.98 -8.63 7.19
CA SER A 187 -27.82 -9.21 7.88
C SER A 187 -26.54 -8.38 7.69
N ALA A 188 -26.38 -7.79 6.50
CA ALA A 188 -25.27 -6.88 6.22
C ALA A 188 -25.45 -5.56 6.99
N ALA A 189 -26.68 -5.04 7.12
CA ALA A 189 -26.97 -3.85 7.92
C ALA A 189 -26.60 -4.05 9.40
N THR A 190 -26.97 -5.20 9.99
CA THR A 190 -26.61 -5.54 11.37
C THR A 190 -25.09 -5.65 11.55
N SER A 191 -24.42 -6.35 10.63
CA SER A 191 -22.96 -6.54 10.69
C SER A 191 -22.20 -5.22 10.51
N PHE A 192 -22.68 -4.37 9.60
CA PHE A 192 -22.12 -3.04 9.36
C PHE A 192 -22.25 -2.15 10.60
N GLU A 193 -23.41 -2.15 11.28
CA GLU A 193 -23.61 -1.31 12.46
C GLU A 193 -22.64 -1.66 13.60
N CYS A 194 -22.28 -2.94 13.74
CA CYS A 194 -21.24 -3.37 14.68
C CYS A 194 -19.88 -2.71 14.37
N VAL A 195 -19.46 -2.76 13.10
CA VAL A 195 -18.19 -2.17 12.63
C VAL A 195 -18.23 -0.63 12.69
N ALA A 196 -19.35 -0.01 12.31
CA ALA A 196 -19.57 1.43 12.45
C ALA A 196 -19.48 1.88 13.92
N GLY A 197 -19.92 1.03 14.85
CA GLY A 197 -19.72 1.21 16.28
C GLY A 197 -18.24 1.36 16.67
N TRP A 198 -17.34 0.57 16.07
CA TRP A 198 -15.90 0.71 16.29
C TRP A 198 -15.36 2.00 15.69
N TYR A 199 -15.74 2.35 14.46
CA TYR A 199 -15.34 3.63 13.87
C TYR A 199 -15.73 4.81 14.76
N ARG A 200 -16.92 4.81 15.39
CA ARG A 200 -17.35 5.89 16.30
C ARG A 200 -16.59 5.96 17.63
N GLN A 201 -15.90 4.91 18.03
CA GLN A 201 -15.07 4.88 19.25
C GLN A 201 -13.66 5.43 19.02
N LEU A 202 -13.24 5.63 17.76
CA LEU A 202 -11.95 6.25 17.43
C LEU A 202 -11.96 7.76 17.77
N PRO A 203 -10.78 8.38 17.98
CA PRO A 203 -10.67 9.80 18.34
C PRO A 203 -11.46 10.75 17.43
N GLU A 204 -11.88 11.89 17.96
CA GLU A 204 -12.66 12.92 17.25
C GLU A 204 -11.88 13.50 16.04
N SER A 205 -10.56 13.65 16.17
CA SER A 205 -9.69 14.25 15.15
C SER A 205 -8.25 13.73 15.25
N GLY A 206 -7.40 14.11 14.30
CA GLY A 206 -5.96 13.81 14.31
C GLY A 206 -5.59 12.39 13.84
N MET A 207 -6.55 11.64 13.32
CA MET A 207 -6.36 10.29 12.80
C MET A 207 -6.71 10.25 11.31
N SER A 208 -5.85 9.61 10.50
CA SER A 208 -6.18 9.37 9.09
C SER A 208 -7.14 8.19 8.93
N ALA A 209 -7.93 8.20 7.85
CA ALA A 209 -8.80 7.09 7.48
C ALA A 209 -8.01 5.78 7.27
N ALA A 210 -6.78 5.87 6.75
CA ALA A 210 -5.86 4.73 6.61
C ALA A 210 -5.54 4.05 7.96
N VAL A 211 -5.20 4.85 8.99
CA VAL A 211 -4.94 4.35 10.35
C VAL A 211 -6.22 3.76 10.95
N ALA A 212 -7.36 4.44 10.79
CA ALA A 212 -8.65 3.99 11.28
C ALA A 212 -9.05 2.63 10.68
N ASN A 213 -8.93 2.48 9.36
CA ASN A 213 -9.21 1.22 8.65
C ASN A 213 -8.34 0.07 9.16
N THR A 214 -7.05 0.35 9.40
CA THR A 214 -6.10 -0.61 9.96
C THR A 214 -6.51 -1.05 11.37
N ALA A 215 -6.83 -0.10 12.25
CA ALA A 215 -7.27 -0.40 13.62
C ALA A 215 -8.56 -1.22 13.65
N VAL A 216 -9.55 -0.83 12.84
CA VAL A 216 -10.85 -1.48 12.76
C VAL A 216 -10.75 -2.91 12.23
N ARG A 217 -10.00 -3.16 11.15
CA ARG A 217 -9.87 -4.53 10.62
C ARG A 217 -9.15 -5.45 11.60
N ARG A 218 -8.14 -4.93 12.32
CA ARG A 218 -7.38 -5.69 13.32
C ARG A 218 -8.27 -6.03 14.50
N ARG A 219 -9.09 -5.08 14.97
CA ARG A 219 -10.11 -5.33 15.99
C ARG A 219 -11.10 -6.41 15.57
N GLY A 220 -11.44 -6.48 14.27
CA GLY A 220 -12.25 -7.55 13.68
C GLY A 220 -11.54 -8.90 13.49
N GLY A 221 -10.28 -9.06 13.93
CA GLY A 221 -9.51 -10.30 13.79
C GLY A 221 -8.95 -10.55 12.39
N ILE A 222 -8.88 -9.52 11.53
CA ILE A 222 -8.33 -9.65 10.17
C ILE A 222 -6.89 -9.15 10.15
N GLY A 223 -5.94 -10.09 10.12
CA GLY A 223 -4.51 -9.78 10.14
C GLY A 223 -4.08 -9.14 11.46
N SER A 224 -4.73 -9.48 12.58
CA SER A 224 -4.48 -8.90 13.89
C SER A 224 -3.11 -9.29 14.46
N ARG A 225 -2.50 -10.37 13.97
CA ARG A 225 -1.18 -10.83 14.40
C ARG A 225 -0.04 -10.32 13.51
N LEU A 226 -0.35 -9.74 12.35
CA LEU A 226 0.63 -9.12 11.45
C LEU A 226 1.16 -7.82 12.09
N LEU A 227 2.42 -7.49 11.88
CA LEU A 227 2.91 -6.12 12.09
C LEU A 227 2.46 -5.23 10.93
N GLU A 228 2.37 -3.93 11.15
CA GLU A 228 1.88 -2.93 10.19
C GLU A 228 2.97 -1.89 9.96
N LEU A 229 3.18 -1.47 8.71
CA LEU A 229 4.02 -0.32 8.42
C LEU A 229 3.64 0.36 7.09
N PRO A 230 3.45 1.68 7.04
CA PRO A 230 3.26 2.40 5.79
C PRO A 230 4.49 2.34 4.87
N LEU A 231 4.27 2.24 3.56
CA LEU A 231 5.33 2.27 2.56
C LEU A 231 6.09 3.60 2.63
N SER A 232 5.39 4.70 2.90
CA SER A 232 6.03 6.01 3.12
C SER A 232 7.05 6.01 4.27
N TRP A 233 6.81 5.21 5.32
CA TRP A 233 7.73 5.05 6.45
C TRP A 233 8.91 4.13 6.09
N ILE A 234 8.66 3.05 5.36
CA ILE A 234 9.71 2.17 4.81
C ILE A 234 10.69 2.98 3.95
N CYS A 235 10.17 3.87 3.09
CA CYS A 235 11.00 4.71 2.23
C CYS A 235 11.85 5.74 3.01
N GLY A 236 11.49 6.01 4.27
CA GLY A 236 12.24 6.83 5.20
C GLY A 236 13.41 6.13 5.88
N LEU A 237 13.51 4.79 5.78
CA LEU A 237 14.59 4.05 6.43
C LEU A 237 15.95 4.36 5.78
N PRO A 238 17.03 4.55 6.55
CA PRO A 238 18.36 4.86 6.01
C PRO A 238 18.84 3.82 4.98
N GLU A 239 18.50 2.55 5.19
CA GLU A 239 18.88 1.47 4.29
C GLU A 239 18.16 1.56 2.94
N VAL A 240 16.90 1.96 2.95
CA VAL A 240 16.11 2.17 1.73
C VAL A 240 16.63 3.39 0.98
N VAL A 241 16.95 4.48 1.68
CA VAL A 241 17.60 5.65 1.06
C VAL A 241 18.93 5.25 0.40
N ARG A 242 19.77 4.47 1.09
CA ARG A 242 21.05 3.98 0.54
C ARG A 242 20.85 3.07 -0.68
N PHE A 243 19.84 2.20 -0.65
CA PHE A 243 19.46 1.39 -1.82
C PHE A 243 19.06 2.28 -3.00
N LEU A 244 18.20 3.26 -2.78
CA LEU A 244 17.75 4.20 -3.82
C LEU A 244 18.93 5.02 -4.37
N CYS A 245 19.87 5.49 -3.55
CA CYS A 245 21.10 6.12 -4.04
C CYS A 245 21.88 5.21 -4.99
N GLY A 246 21.94 3.90 -4.70
CA GLY A 246 22.57 2.91 -5.59
C GLY A 246 21.84 2.69 -6.91
N VAL A 247 20.51 2.87 -6.93
CA VAL A 247 19.70 2.90 -8.16
C VAL A 247 19.96 4.19 -8.93
N LEU A 248 19.90 5.34 -8.27
CA LEU A 248 20.10 6.66 -8.87
C LEU A 248 21.48 6.84 -9.50
N ARG A 249 22.52 6.29 -8.85
CA ARG A 249 23.89 6.34 -9.39
C ARG A 249 24.02 5.65 -10.74
N ARG A 250 23.22 4.60 -10.97
CA ARG A 250 23.17 3.76 -12.18
C ARG A 250 21.82 3.86 -12.88
N ALA A 251 21.20 5.04 -12.84
CA ALA A 251 19.80 5.20 -13.23
C ALA A 251 19.53 4.81 -14.70
N GLU A 252 20.45 5.13 -15.61
CA GLU A 252 20.35 4.75 -17.04
C GLU A 252 20.48 3.22 -17.25
N ASP A 253 21.48 2.59 -16.61
CA ASP A 253 21.63 1.13 -16.62
C ASP A 253 20.39 0.45 -16.03
N PHE A 254 19.86 1.01 -14.95
CA PHE A 254 18.66 0.52 -14.28
C PHE A 254 17.42 0.66 -15.17
N PHE A 255 17.27 1.78 -15.88
CA PHE A 255 16.22 2.00 -16.88
C PHE A 255 16.25 0.89 -17.94
N GLY A 256 17.43 0.62 -18.51
CA GLY A 256 17.62 -0.44 -19.50
C GLY A 256 17.27 -1.82 -18.95
N ALA A 257 17.81 -2.17 -17.78
CA ALA A 257 17.58 -3.45 -17.13
C ALA A 257 16.10 -3.67 -16.75
N TYR A 258 15.41 -2.63 -16.28
CA TYR A 258 13.98 -2.68 -15.93
C TYR A 258 13.12 -3.02 -17.16
N ASN A 259 13.29 -2.27 -18.25
CA ASN A 259 12.52 -2.50 -19.48
C ASN A 259 12.86 -3.86 -20.11
N GLN A 260 14.13 -4.27 -20.10
CA GLN A 260 14.54 -5.59 -20.57
C GLN A 260 13.89 -6.72 -19.77
N ALA A 261 13.81 -6.58 -18.44
CA ALA A 261 13.16 -7.57 -17.57
C ALA A 261 11.66 -7.68 -17.86
N LEU A 262 10.96 -6.55 -18.08
CA LEU A 262 9.54 -6.56 -18.46
C LEU A 262 9.32 -7.23 -19.82
N GLN A 263 10.16 -6.93 -20.81
CA GLN A 263 10.09 -7.56 -22.13
C GLN A 263 10.31 -9.08 -22.03
N GLY A 264 11.32 -9.52 -21.29
CA GLY A 264 11.58 -10.95 -21.05
C GLY A 264 10.39 -11.66 -20.40
N PHE A 265 9.79 -11.05 -19.37
CA PHE A 265 8.60 -11.59 -18.72
C PHE A 265 7.40 -11.69 -19.68
N ARG A 266 7.12 -10.63 -20.46
CA ARG A 266 6.00 -10.63 -21.42
C ARG A 266 6.19 -11.70 -22.50
N GLN A 267 7.40 -11.88 -23.01
CA GLN A 267 7.73 -12.93 -23.98
C GLN A 267 7.52 -14.33 -23.41
N GLN A 268 8.04 -14.59 -22.20
CA GLN A 268 7.91 -15.89 -21.53
C GLN A 268 6.45 -16.26 -21.22
N HIS A 269 5.62 -15.27 -20.88
CA HIS A 269 4.21 -15.47 -20.50
C HIS A 269 3.21 -15.19 -21.63
N GLY A 270 3.67 -14.89 -22.86
CA GLY A 270 2.80 -14.61 -24.01
C GLY A 270 1.90 -13.37 -23.84
N ILE A 271 2.32 -12.39 -23.01
CA ILE A 271 1.53 -11.19 -22.71
C ILE A 271 1.71 -10.16 -23.83
N ARG A 272 0.61 -9.77 -24.49
CA ARG A 272 0.62 -8.79 -25.59
C ARG A 272 0.43 -7.34 -25.14
N ASN A 273 -0.27 -7.13 -24.03
CA ASN A 273 -0.52 -5.78 -23.53
C ASN A 273 0.73 -5.24 -22.83
N ALA A 274 1.32 -4.18 -23.37
CA ALA A 274 2.51 -3.53 -22.82
C ALA A 274 2.29 -2.91 -21.42
N ALA A 275 1.04 -2.69 -21.00
CA ALA A 275 0.75 -2.23 -19.63
C ALA A 275 0.91 -3.33 -18.56
N ASN A 276 0.99 -4.61 -18.96
CA ASN A 276 1.04 -5.75 -18.05
C ASN A 276 2.44 -6.41 -18.06
N PRO A 277 3.01 -6.79 -16.89
CA PRO A 277 2.48 -6.53 -15.54
C PRO A 277 2.61 -5.06 -15.11
N PHE A 278 3.54 -4.32 -15.73
CA PHE A 278 3.74 -2.89 -15.55
C PHE A 278 4.05 -2.26 -16.91
N PRO A 279 3.82 -0.94 -17.12
CA PRO A 279 4.25 -0.24 -18.32
C PRO A 279 5.78 -0.14 -18.40
N ASP A 280 6.29 0.01 -19.62
CA ASP A 280 7.70 0.35 -19.85
C ASP A 280 7.99 1.78 -19.38
N LEU A 281 9.23 2.01 -18.96
CA LEU A 281 9.75 3.35 -18.66
C LEU A 281 10.05 4.08 -19.97
N HIS A 282 9.73 5.36 -20.04
CA HIS A 282 9.96 6.16 -21.23
C HIS A 282 11.27 6.95 -21.19
N ARG A 283 11.89 7.09 -22.36
CA ARG A 283 12.96 8.05 -22.60
C ARG A 283 12.38 9.17 -23.46
N ALA A 284 12.65 10.42 -23.11
CA ALA A 284 12.26 11.58 -23.89
C ALA A 284 13.48 12.45 -24.19
N ALA A 285 13.56 12.97 -25.40
CA ALA A 285 14.54 13.96 -25.80
C ALA A 285 13.83 15.30 -26.01
N GLY A 286 14.40 16.39 -25.51
CA GLY A 286 13.85 17.74 -25.65
C GLY A 286 14.94 18.79 -25.87
N VAL A 287 14.51 20.05 -25.96
CA VAL A 287 15.43 21.20 -26.09
C VAL A 287 16.39 21.28 -24.90
N ASP A 288 15.94 20.86 -23.72
CA ASP A 288 16.72 20.85 -22.48
C ASP A 288 17.51 19.55 -22.25
N GLY A 289 17.77 18.76 -23.30
CA GLY A 289 18.52 17.51 -23.23
C GLY A 289 17.66 16.23 -23.09
N GLU A 290 18.32 15.11 -22.84
CA GLU A 290 17.67 13.81 -22.65
C GLU A 290 17.17 13.61 -21.22
N ARG A 291 16.04 12.92 -21.09
CA ARG A 291 15.48 12.51 -19.80
C ARG A 291 14.99 11.07 -19.80
N TYR A 292 15.15 10.41 -18.67
CA TYR A 292 14.83 9.01 -18.44
C TYR A 292 13.82 8.88 -17.31
N GLU A 293 12.66 8.30 -17.57
CA GLU A 293 11.65 8.01 -16.57
C GLU A 293 12.18 6.97 -15.59
N LEU A 294 12.08 7.21 -14.29
CA LEU A 294 12.47 6.24 -13.26
C LEU A 294 11.23 5.52 -12.70
N PRO A 295 11.36 4.28 -12.20
CA PRO A 295 10.27 3.58 -11.52
C PRO A 295 10.10 4.10 -10.08
N LEU A 296 10.04 5.42 -9.93
CA LEU A 296 9.89 6.13 -8.68
C LEU A 296 8.77 7.20 -8.83
N TRP A 297 8.06 7.41 -7.73
CA TRP A 297 7.25 8.59 -7.47
C TRP A 297 8.06 9.58 -6.63
N LEU A 298 7.96 10.86 -6.94
CA LEU A 298 8.26 11.94 -6.01
C LEU A 298 6.97 12.25 -5.27
N VAL A 299 6.93 11.91 -3.99
CA VAL A 299 5.75 12.07 -3.14
C VAL A 299 5.93 13.30 -2.26
N ASP A 300 5.02 14.25 -2.39
CA ASP A 300 4.87 15.40 -1.49
C ASP A 300 3.92 15.02 -0.37
N LEU A 301 4.46 14.72 0.81
CA LEU A 301 3.65 14.25 1.95
C LEU A 301 2.75 15.37 2.52
N PRO A 302 3.23 16.62 2.73
CA PRO A 302 2.35 17.73 3.11
C PRO A 302 1.30 18.07 2.04
N GLY A 303 1.70 18.11 0.77
CA GLY A 303 0.80 18.45 -0.33
C GLY A 303 -0.18 17.35 -0.72
N GLY A 304 0.09 16.10 -0.31
CA GLY A 304 -0.76 14.96 -0.64
C GLY A 304 -0.81 14.67 -2.15
N GLN A 305 0.31 14.91 -2.85
CA GLN A 305 0.44 14.73 -4.29
C GLN A 305 1.64 13.84 -4.62
N ARG A 306 1.65 13.28 -5.83
CA ARG A 306 2.80 12.55 -6.36
C ARG A 306 3.01 12.82 -7.83
N SER A 307 4.26 12.76 -8.26
CA SER A 307 4.66 12.94 -9.65
C SER A 307 5.68 11.89 -10.07
N VAL A 308 5.63 11.46 -11.33
CA VAL A 308 6.64 10.51 -11.85
C VAL A 308 8.01 11.17 -11.81
N VAL A 309 9.01 10.42 -11.34
CA VAL A 309 10.39 10.90 -11.30
C VAL A 309 11.06 10.71 -12.65
N TRP A 310 11.80 11.73 -13.07
CA TRP A 310 12.66 11.72 -14.23
C TRP A 310 14.09 12.05 -13.83
N LEU A 311 15.05 11.35 -14.43
CA LEU A 311 16.44 11.76 -14.50
C LEU A 311 16.60 12.67 -15.70
N TRP A 312 17.09 13.89 -15.50
CA TRP A 312 17.35 14.88 -16.54
C TRP A 312 18.85 15.07 -16.73
N HIS A 313 19.30 15.16 -17.99
CA HIS A 313 20.66 15.56 -18.35
C HIS A 313 20.65 16.99 -18.87
N ARG A 314 21.22 17.92 -18.10
CA ARG A 314 21.28 19.35 -18.42
C ARG A 314 22.68 19.88 -18.17
N ASP A 315 23.28 20.53 -19.17
CA ASP A 315 24.60 21.16 -19.08
C ASP A 315 25.71 20.23 -18.52
N GLY A 316 25.66 18.95 -18.91
CA GLY A 316 26.61 17.93 -18.43
C GLY A 316 26.38 17.45 -17.00
N GLN A 317 25.32 17.91 -16.34
CA GLN A 317 24.91 17.51 -14.99
C GLN A 317 23.65 16.64 -15.03
N ARG A 318 23.46 15.87 -13.95
CA ARG A 318 22.26 15.05 -13.73
C ARG A 318 21.35 15.72 -12.73
N TRP A 319 20.05 15.70 -12.98
CA TRP A 319 19.04 16.27 -12.11
C TRP A 319 17.91 15.28 -11.89
N LEU A 320 17.38 15.21 -10.67
CA LEU A 320 16.07 14.62 -10.45
C LEU A 320 15.01 15.70 -10.61
N GLY A 321 13.91 15.30 -11.23
CA GLY A 321 12.77 16.17 -11.41
C GLY A 321 11.51 15.38 -11.68
N THR A 322 10.48 16.12 -12.04
CA THR A 322 9.23 15.59 -12.57
C THR A 322 9.17 15.90 -14.07
N GLU A 323 8.05 15.62 -14.71
CA GLU A 323 7.86 16.04 -16.11
C GLU A 323 7.86 17.56 -16.28
N SER A 324 7.41 18.31 -15.26
CA SER A 324 7.31 19.77 -15.30
C SER A 324 8.63 20.50 -15.07
N GLY A 325 9.68 19.82 -14.60
CA GLY A 325 10.98 20.44 -14.40
C GLY A 325 11.88 19.70 -13.41
N VAL A 326 13.06 20.27 -13.17
CA VAL A 326 14.06 19.75 -12.23
C VAL A 326 13.79 20.22 -10.80
N GLU A 327 14.08 19.37 -9.83
CA GLU A 327 13.84 19.59 -8.40
C GLU A 327 15.14 19.65 -7.59
N VAL A 328 16.10 18.80 -7.92
CA VAL A 328 17.38 18.70 -7.21
C VAL A 328 18.49 18.19 -8.13
N GLU A 329 19.69 18.75 -7.99
CA GLU A 329 20.89 18.27 -8.68
C GLU A 329 21.34 16.93 -8.06
N LEU A 330 21.69 15.96 -8.92
CA LEU A 330 22.27 14.68 -8.51
C LEU A 330 23.79 14.69 -8.67
N CYS A 331 24.46 15.14 -7.62
CA CYS A 331 25.90 15.09 -7.52
C CYS A 331 26.39 13.63 -7.38
N ALA A 332 27.26 13.20 -8.30
CA ALA A 332 27.79 11.84 -8.28
C ALA A 332 28.53 11.55 -6.97
N GLY A 333 28.14 10.46 -6.30
CA GLY A 333 28.70 10.07 -5.00
C GLY A 333 28.14 10.84 -3.80
N LEU A 334 27.31 11.88 -4.03
CA LEU A 334 26.61 12.65 -3.00
C LEU A 334 25.09 12.55 -3.17
N GLU A 335 24.61 11.40 -3.67
CA GLU A 335 23.19 11.22 -3.93
C GLU A 335 22.35 11.33 -2.65
N ALA A 336 22.90 10.96 -1.49
CA ALA A 336 22.20 11.06 -0.22
C ALA A 336 21.94 12.52 0.18
N GLU A 337 22.92 13.40 -0.01
CA GLU A 337 22.85 14.84 0.24
C GLU A 337 21.81 15.50 -0.67
N SER A 338 21.75 15.10 -1.95
CA SER A 338 20.68 15.51 -2.85
C SER A 338 19.31 15.10 -2.32
N LEU A 339 19.14 13.86 -1.85
CA LEU A 339 17.85 13.40 -1.31
C LEU A 339 17.46 14.09 0.01
N LEU A 340 18.41 14.55 0.82
CA LEU A 340 18.12 15.37 2.01
C LEU A 340 17.43 16.69 1.64
N SER A 341 17.76 17.26 0.49
CA SER A 341 17.11 18.49 0.00
C SER A 341 15.62 18.30 -0.29
N LEU A 342 15.24 17.12 -0.81
CA LEU A 342 13.83 16.75 -0.98
C LEU A 342 13.15 16.55 0.38
N ARG A 343 13.84 15.90 1.33
CA ARG A 343 13.31 15.66 2.68
C ARG A 343 12.99 16.95 3.43
N TRP A 344 13.82 17.99 3.31
CA TRP A 344 13.53 19.30 3.90
C TRP A 344 12.27 19.95 3.33
N LYS A 345 11.90 19.65 2.08
CA LYS A 345 10.63 20.09 1.47
C LYS A 345 9.43 19.19 1.86
N GLY A 346 9.62 18.18 2.71
CA GLY A 346 8.58 17.19 3.01
C GLY A 346 8.35 16.17 1.88
N GLN A 347 9.26 16.13 0.90
CA GLN A 347 9.17 15.23 -0.24
C GLN A 347 10.04 13.99 -0.06
N GLN A 348 9.66 12.90 -0.73
CA GLN A 348 10.47 11.69 -0.75
C GLN A 348 10.28 10.88 -2.02
N LEU A 349 11.29 10.07 -2.32
CA LEU A 349 11.20 9.06 -3.38
C LEU A 349 10.51 7.81 -2.86
N VAL A 350 9.56 7.29 -3.64
CA VAL A 350 8.81 6.07 -3.34
C VAL A 350 8.83 5.17 -4.57
N PRO A 351 9.16 3.87 -4.45
CA PRO A 351 9.16 2.96 -5.60
C PRO A 351 7.76 2.81 -6.20
N ARG A 352 7.71 2.59 -7.53
CA ARG A 352 6.48 2.21 -8.24
C ARG A 352 6.70 1.02 -9.16
N GLY A 353 5.59 0.39 -9.54
CA GLY A 353 5.61 -0.78 -10.41
C GLY A 353 6.44 -1.92 -9.84
N GLY A 354 7.23 -2.56 -10.68
CA GLY A 354 8.05 -3.72 -10.29
C GLY A 354 9.12 -3.39 -9.23
N LEU A 355 9.51 -2.12 -9.07
CA LEU A 355 10.52 -1.74 -8.09
C LEU A 355 10.04 -1.95 -6.65
N ILE A 356 8.73 -1.86 -6.37
CA ILE A 356 8.20 -2.10 -5.02
C ILE A 356 8.55 -3.53 -4.58
N SER A 357 8.27 -4.51 -5.43
CA SER A 357 8.56 -5.93 -5.15
C SER A 357 10.05 -6.21 -5.04
N ALA A 358 10.89 -5.53 -5.84
CA ALA A 358 12.34 -5.68 -5.75
C ALA A 358 12.92 -5.06 -4.47
N LEU A 359 12.40 -3.89 -4.05
CA LEU A 359 12.80 -3.23 -2.82
C LEU A 359 12.46 -4.06 -1.57
N LEU A 360 11.29 -4.68 -1.56
CA LEU A 360 10.78 -5.43 -0.41
C LEU A 360 11.41 -6.84 -0.26
N ARG A 361 12.23 -7.30 -1.22
CA ARG A 361 12.93 -8.59 -1.18
C ARG A 361 14.32 -8.47 -0.55
#